data_AF-A0A816LE63-F1
#
_entry.id   AF-A0A816LE63-F1
#
_cell.length_a   1.000
_cell.length_b   1.000
_cell.length_c   1.000
_cell.angle_alpha   90.00
_cell.angle_beta   90.00
_cell.angle_gamma   90.00
#
_symmetry.space_group_name_H-M   'P 1'
#
loop_
_entity.id
_entity.type
_entity.pdbx_description
1 polymer ?
#
loop_
_entity_poly.entity_id
_entity_poly.type
_entity_poly.pdbx_seq_one_letter_code
_entity_poly.pdbx_strand_id
1 'polypeptide(L)' 'MVESEKPVFYCDVCRANTTDVSPKYKLHLFVKDDTGSCQLMLLDTVAKTIIGEKAETLWDGSYAEIEDPNILPIPIKNCV' A
#
# COMPACT_ATOMS: atom_id res chain seq x y z
N MET A 1 15.06 1.39 21.32
CA MET A 1 14.22 1.15 20.12
C MET A 1 12.90 1.78 20.47
N VAL A 2 12.52 2.88 19.81
CA VAL A 2 11.23 3.53 20.08
C VAL A 2 10.19 2.68 19.35
N GLU A 3 9.47 1.83 20.07
CA GLU A 3 8.20 1.31 19.57
C GLU A 3 7.33 2.53 19.28
N SER A 4 7.13 2.82 17.99
CA SER A 4 6.17 3.85 17.60
C SER A 4 4.80 3.31 18.00
N GLU A 5 4.08 4.04 18.85
CA GLU A 5 2.73 3.63 19.27
C GLU A 5 1.87 3.38 18.03
N LYS A 6 1.16 2.24 18.01
CA LYS A 6 0.28 1.91 16.89
C LYS A 6 -0.74 3.05 16.70
N PRO A 7 -0.81 3.66 15.51
CA PRO A 7 -1.76 4.73 15.26
C PRO A 7 -3.21 4.23 15.40
N VAL A 8 -4.09 5.15 15.80
CA VAL A 8 -5.54 4.92 15.86
C VAL A 8 -6.15 5.39 14.54
N PHE A 9 -6.89 4.51 13.89
CA PHE A 9 -7.58 4.80 12.64
C PHE A 9 -9.09 4.94 12.88
N TYR A 10 -9.75 5.78 12.08
CA TYR A 10 -11.21 5.84 12.06
C TYR A 10 -11.75 5.04 10.88
N CYS A 11 -12.69 4.13 11.14
CA CYS A 11 -13.39 3.40 10.10
C CYS A 11 -14.76 4.04 9.84
N ASP A 12 -14.96 4.61 8.64
CA ASP A 12 -16.22 5.27 8.26
C ASP A 12 -17.43 4.31 8.22
N VAL A 13 -17.18 3.02 7.92
CA VAL A 13 -18.24 2.00 7.85
C VAL A 13 -18.72 1.63 9.25
N CYS A 14 -17.79 1.40 10.17
CA CYS A 14 -18.10 1.06 11.56
C CYS A 14 -18.43 2.28 12.42
N ARG A 15 -18.06 3.49 11.94
CA ARG A 15 -18.12 4.77 12.64
C ARG A 15 -17.40 4.77 13.98
N ALA A 16 -16.25 4.10 14.05
CA ALA A 16 -15.51 3.89 15.29
C ALA A 16 -14.00 3.99 15.06
N ASN A 17 -13.30 4.38 16.14
CA ASN A 17 -11.85 4.30 16.22
C ASN A 17 -11.43 2.83 16.39
N THR A 18 -10.41 2.40 15.65
CA THR A 18 -9.84 1.06 15.72
C THR A 18 -8.32 1.12 15.56
N THR A 19 -7.62 0.22 16.24
CA THR A 19 -6.19 -0.07 16.01
C THR A 19 -6.00 -1.38 15.23
N ASP A 20 -7.08 -2.14 15.05
CA ASP A 20 -7.12 -3.34 14.24
C ASP A 20 -7.45 -2.94 12.80
N VAL A 21 -6.40 -2.85 11.99
CA VAL A 21 -6.46 -2.50 10.56
C VAL A 21 -5.62 -3.48 9.77
N SER A 22 -6.02 -3.74 8.53
CA SER A 22 -5.22 -4.48 7.56
C SER A 22 -4.92 -3.61 6.32
N PRO A 23 -3.69 -3.65 5.80
CA PRO A 23 -3.31 -2.94 4.60
C PRO A 23 -3.99 -3.54 3.36
N LYS A 24 -4.29 -2.70 2.37
CA LYS A 24 -4.79 -3.10 1.06
C LYS A 24 -4.15 -2.26 -0.02
N TYR A 25 -3.92 -2.84 -1.21
CA TYR A 25 -3.37 -2.05 -2.30
C TYR A 25 -4.39 -1.10 -2.91
N LYS A 26 -3.89 0.11 -3.18
CA LYS A 26 -4.44 1.07 -4.13
C LYS A 26 -3.28 1.58 -4.99
N LEU A 27 -2.89 0.75 -5.96
CA LEU A 27 -1.68 0.94 -6.74
C LEU A 27 -1.95 1.88 -7.91
N HIS A 28 -1.26 3.02 -7.94
CA HIS A 28 -1.32 3.96 -9.05
C HIS A 28 -0.13 3.72 -9.99
N LEU A 29 -0.41 3.48 -11.27
CA LEU A 29 0.58 3.15 -12.29
C LEU A 29 0.51 4.14 -13.46
N PHE A 30 1.67 4.47 -14.00
CA PHE A 30 1.80 5.10 -15.31
C PHE A 30 2.38 4.06 -16.27
N VAL A 31 1.58 3.64 -17.25
CA VAL A 31 1.96 2.59 -18.21
C VAL A 31 2.19 3.25 -19.57
N LYS A 32 3.26 2.85 -20.24
CA LYS A 32 3.61 3.31 -21.59
C LYS A 32 3.90 2.12 -22.49
N ASP A 33 3.38 2.16 -23.71
CA ASP A 33 3.68 1.22 -24.79
C ASP A 33 4.02 1.98 -26.09
N ASP A 34 4.13 1.26 -27.21
CA ASP A 34 4.47 1.85 -28.51
C ASP A 34 3.36 2.74 -29.10
N THR A 35 2.15 2.70 -28.52
CA THR A 35 0.98 3.45 -28.99
C THR A 35 0.69 4.69 -28.16
N GLY A 36 1.11 4.70 -26.90
CA GLY A 36 0.90 5.83 -26.01
C GLY A 36 1.17 5.52 -24.55
N SER A 37 0.51 6.29 -23.69
CA SER A 37 0.62 6.14 -22.24
C SER A 37 -0.71 6.37 -21.55
N CYS A 38 -0.94 5.68 -20.44
CA CYS A 38 -2.13 5.86 -19.62
C CYS A 38 -1.81 5.78 -18.11
N GLN A 39 -2.73 6.32 -17.31
CA GLN A 39 -2.70 6.21 -15.86
C GLN A 39 -3.76 5.21 -15.41
N LEU A 40 -3.37 4.26 -14.56
CA LEU A 40 -4.25 3.23 -14.03
C LEU A 40 -4.25 3.27 -12.50
N MET A 41 -5.39 2.95 -11.89
CA MET A 41 -5.50 2.70 -10.46
C MET A 41 -6.03 1.28 -10.27
N LEU A 42 -5.22 0.45 -9.62
CA LEU A 42 -5.51 -0.97 -9.41
C LEU A 42 -5.76 -1.23 -7.94
N LEU A 43 -6.90 -1.87 -7.68
CA LEU A 43 -7.28 -2.29 -6.33
C LEU A 43 -6.65 -3.63 -5.98
N ASP A 44 -6.73 -3.95 -4.69
CA ASP A 44 -6.07 -5.06 -4.00
C ASP A 44 -5.85 -6.34 -4.80
N THR A 45 -6.90 -6.95 -5.34
CA THR A 45 -6.81 -8.24 -6.04
C THR A 45 -5.92 -8.18 -7.28
N VAL A 46 -6.04 -7.12 -8.09
CA VAL A 46 -5.28 -6.98 -9.33
C VAL A 46 -3.85 -6.52 -9.02
N ALA A 47 -3.70 -5.59 -8.09
CA ALA A 47 -2.39 -5.10 -7.66
C ALA A 47 -1.54 -6.25 -7.07
N LYS A 48 -2.13 -7.12 -6.25
CA LYS A 48 -1.46 -8.31 -5.71
C LYS A 48 -0.89 -9.21 -6.81
N THR A 49 -1.60 -9.39 -7.92
CA THR A 49 -1.09 -10.20 -9.05
C THR A 49 0.14 -9.59 -9.69
N ILE A 50 0.24 -8.26 -9.72
CA ILE A 50 1.39 -7.54 -10.31
C ILE A 50 2.58 -7.53 -9.35
N ILE A 51 2.34 -7.23 -8.07
CA ILE A 51 3.40 -7.17 -7.05
C ILE A 51 3.91 -8.56 -6.67
N GLY A 52 3.07 -9.60 -6.80
CA GLY A 52 3.40 -10.98 -6.43
C GLY A 52 3.26 -11.29 -4.94
N GLU A 53 3.03 -10.28 -4.10
CA GLU A 53 2.89 -10.40 -2.65
C GLU A 53 1.62 -9.75 -2.11
N LYS A 54 1.16 -10.24 -0.96
CA LYS A 54 0.02 -9.64 -0.25
C LYS A 54 0.45 -8.35 0.45
N ALA A 55 -0.44 -7.36 0.52
CA ALA A 55 -0.19 -6.11 1.22
C ALA A 55 0.15 -6.37 2.70
N GLU A 56 -0.50 -7.34 3.34
CA GLU A 56 -0.23 -7.71 4.74
C GLU A 56 1.18 -8.30 4.93
N THR A 57 1.74 -8.94 3.91
CA THR A 57 3.10 -9.49 3.97
C THR A 57 4.15 -8.40 3.80
N LEU A 58 3.88 -7.41 2.93
CA LEU A 58 4.79 -6.28 2.72
C LEU A 58 4.82 -5.29 3.88
N TRP A 59 3.67 -5.09 4.54
CA TRP A 59 3.48 -4.05 5.54
C TRP A 59 4.30 -4.25 6.81
N ASP A 60 4.75 -5.48 7.09
CA ASP A 60 5.58 -5.91 8.24
C ASP A 60 5.18 -5.42 9.66
N GLY A 61 4.07 -4.70 9.78
CA GLY A 61 3.63 -3.99 10.98
C GLY A 61 4.18 -2.57 11.11
N SER A 62 5.00 -2.08 10.18
CA SER A 62 5.54 -0.73 10.16
C SER A 62 4.55 0.29 9.59
N TYR A 63 4.52 1.48 10.19
CA TYR A 63 3.77 2.64 9.70
C TYR A 63 4.69 3.74 9.16
N ALA A 64 6.00 3.51 9.09
CA ALA A 64 6.98 4.53 8.66
C ALA A 64 6.71 5.05 7.24
N GLU A 65 6.14 4.20 6.39
CA GLU A 65 5.78 4.50 5.00
C GLU A 65 4.63 5.51 4.88
N ILE A 66 3.81 5.65 5.94
CA ILE A 66 2.75 6.67 6.00
C ILE A 66 3.37 8.06 6.26
N GLU A 67 4.43 8.11 7.06
CA GLU A 67 5.12 9.35 7.42
C GLU A 67 6.08 9.82 6.30
N ASP A 68 6.72 8.89 5.60
CA ASP A 68 7.61 9.20 4.46
C ASP A 68 7.29 8.33 3.22
N PRO A 69 6.72 8.94 2.16
CA PRO A 69 6.33 8.22 0.94
C PRO A 69 7.52 7.70 0.11
N ASN A 70 8.75 8.08 0.45
CA ASN A 70 9.95 7.55 -0.21
C ASN A 70 10.39 6.19 0.36
N ILE A 71 9.86 5.81 1.52
CA ILE A 71 10.08 4.50 2.13
C ILE A 71 9.15 3.51 1.44
N LEU A 72 9.61 2.96 0.31
CA LEU A 72 8.89 1.92 -0.43
C LEU A 72 9.50 0.53 -0.19
N PRO A 73 8.67 -0.51 0.05
CA PRO A 73 9.08 -1.91 0.07
C PRO A 73 9.83 -2.32 -1.20
N ILE A 74 10.80 -3.23 -1.04
CA ILE A 74 11.60 -3.76 -2.16
C ILE A 74 10.73 -4.34 -3.28
N PRO A 75 9.66 -5.12 -3.00
CA PRO A 75 8.82 -5.66 -4.07
C PRO A 75 8.17 -4.59 -4.94
N ILE A 76 7.82 -3.43 -4.37
CA ILE A 76 7.28 -2.29 -5.14
C ILE A 76 8.38 -1.63 -5.98
N LYS A 77 9.59 -1.47 -5.42
CA LYS A 77 10.75 -0.91 -6.15
C LYS A 77 11.17 -1.76 -7.35
N ASN A 78 10.91 -3.07 -7.31
CA ASN A 78 11.22 -3.97 -8.41
C ASN A 78 10.18 -3.95 -9.55
N CYS A 79 9.04 -3.29 -9.35
CA CYS A 79 8.00 -3.14 -10.37
C CYS A 79 8.19 -1.90 -11.26
N VAL A 80 9.19 -1.06 -10.99
CA VAL A 80 9.48 0.20 -11.70
C VAL A 80 10.70 0.08 -12.58
#